data_AF-A0A1M6SWK2-F1
#
_entry.id   AF-A0A1M6SWK2-F1
#
_cell.length_a   1.000
_cell.length_b   1.000
_cell.length_c   1.000
_cell.angle_alpha   90.00
_cell.angle_beta   90.00
_cell.angle_gamma   90.00
#
_symmetry.space_group_name_H-M   'P 1'
#
loop_
_entity.id
_entity.type
_entity.pdbx_description
1 polymer ?
#
loop_
_entity_poly.entity_id
_entity_poly.type
_entity_poly.pdbx_seq_one_letter_code
_entity_poly.pdbx_strand_id
1 'polypeptide(L)'
;MGFTDKNELHLFQPRLMTNDQNFEMQFSVVSGNDGRSITAEGVFRSKGDYGGMYWEPEDRKAHPVLKRPVKNDLSGITLEYDYLIQGDLPALNDIIGQVITVELLDGTIHYIQAWNYVVDRPLQDWESGSGILFPRGRTPGSATGYSGHIKLDFDNLYAGWAEYEMVKVDEIEHTDPETGETWTEEVWEWVAISDTARWDELHSQGWALNSPSWEWYKVDTTQIKKLQWGFTSTEYNWTNPEYIPKSDSTWFKMEFTNWQVTSGNSFLMTIPTSPYKEHGICFADDYDDNYDITPEWLLYQMYYLGFRDWINFYIGASHFYDKKGKFDENGNPIPDPGGYMPYQYEMKTDKVFNEGFLAWYKNYLYWANYYGYKVVHSISMENVDAPESWWQRAYDGTPGTTMWVPTPKLLSFTNPDLHVYYKNYVKGLCDISVEAGIHPIIQLGEPWWWWIEIDENQPPCFYDQATKDKHLEELGYEMPIFTSSHESIKGYEETLYWLRDKNGEFAHILRDHIR
;
A
#
# COMPACT_ATOMS: atom_id res chain seq x y z
N MET A 1 -6.56 27.47 -7.07
CA MET A 1 -7.30 27.04 -8.29
C MET A 1 -7.49 25.55 -8.15
N GLY A 2 -8.73 25.06 -8.02
CA GLY A 2 -9.00 23.62 -8.07
C GLY A 2 -8.69 23.09 -9.46
N PHE A 3 -8.10 21.91 -9.57
CA PHE A 3 -7.56 21.35 -10.81
C PHE A 3 -8.67 21.08 -11.85
N THR A 4 -9.04 22.11 -12.63
CA THR A 4 -10.14 22.04 -13.61
C THR A 4 -9.71 22.16 -15.06
N ASP A 5 -8.43 22.44 -15.35
CA ASP A 5 -7.94 22.40 -16.72
C ASP A 5 -7.49 20.98 -17.07
N LYS A 6 -8.30 20.30 -17.90
CA LYS A 6 -8.04 18.91 -18.32
C LYS A 6 -6.76 18.77 -19.14
N ASN A 7 -6.16 19.87 -19.59
CA ASN A 7 -4.99 19.89 -20.47
C ASN A 7 -3.68 20.24 -19.75
N GLU A 8 -3.69 20.40 -18.42
CA GLU A 8 -2.49 20.77 -17.66
C GLU A 8 -2.20 19.79 -16.51
N LEU A 9 -0.92 19.48 -16.34
CA LEU A 9 -0.42 18.81 -15.14
C LEU A 9 0.12 19.85 -14.16
N HIS A 10 -0.23 19.65 -12.90
CA HIS A 10 0.22 20.47 -11.79
C HIS A 10 0.76 19.60 -10.67
N LEU A 11 1.64 20.19 -9.86
CA LEU A 11 2.13 19.60 -8.61
C LEU A 11 0.97 19.10 -7.76
N PHE A 12 1.15 17.92 -7.16
CA PHE A 12 0.20 17.31 -6.25
C PHE A 12 -1.18 17.04 -6.83
N GLN A 13 -1.38 16.92 -8.14
CA GLN A 13 -2.68 16.42 -8.62
C GLN A 13 -2.93 15.01 -8.03
N PRO A 14 -4.13 14.72 -7.46
CA PRO A 14 -4.44 13.43 -6.83
C PRO A 14 -4.03 12.20 -7.65
N ARG A 15 -4.28 12.23 -8.95
CA ARG A 15 -3.91 11.14 -9.88
C ARG A 15 -2.40 10.85 -9.95
N LEU A 16 -1.55 11.81 -9.61
CA LEU A 16 -0.09 11.69 -9.70
C LEU A 16 0.55 11.14 -8.42
N MET A 17 -0.25 10.90 -7.38
CA MET A 17 0.23 10.29 -6.15
C MET A 17 0.46 8.80 -6.37
N THR A 18 1.47 8.25 -5.69
CA THR A 18 1.79 6.82 -5.70
C THR A 18 1.82 6.29 -4.27
N ASN A 19 1.94 4.98 -4.09
CA ASN A 19 2.23 4.38 -2.80
C ASN A 19 3.44 3.45 -2.84
N ASP A 20 3.89 3.03 -1.67
CA ASP A 20 4.87 1.96 -1.47
C ASP A 20 4.64 1.40 -0.06
N GLN A 21 4.91 0.11 0.13
CA GLN A 21 4.59 -0.62 1.34
C GLN A 21 5.53 -1.81 1.56
N ASN A 22 5.68 -2.21 2.81
CA ASN A 22 6.27 -3.52 3.08
C ASN A 22 5.35 -4.64 2.58
N PHE A 23 5.93 -5.78 2.21
CA PHE A 23 5.22 -6.85 1.49
C PHE A 23 3.95 -7.36 2.17
N GLU A 24 3.94 -7.44 3.51
CA GLU A 24 2.81 -8.00 4.25
C GLU A 24 1.61 -7.06 4.32
N MET A 25 1.87 -5.74 4.43
CA MET A 25 0.83 -4.72 4.35
C MET A 25 0.20 -4.72 2.96
N GLN A 26 -1.10 -4.41 2.89
CA GLN A 26 -1.75 -4.10 1.61
C GLN A 26 -2.62 -2.87 1.75
N PHE A 27 -2.26 -1.81 1.03
CA PHE A 27 -3.07 -0.62 0.86
C PHE A 27 -2.87 -0.04 -0.54
N SER A 28 -3.79 0.84 -0.92
CA SER A 28 -3.72 1.58 -2.18
C SER A 28 -3.99 3.06 -1.96
N VAL A 29 -3.52 3.85 -2.92
CA VAL A 29 -3.87 5.27 -3.06
C VAL A 29 -4.73 5.45 -4.31
N VAL A 30 -5.91 6.04 -4.14
CA VAL A 30 -6.86 6.28 -5.24
C VAL A 30 -7.30 7.74 -5.28
N SER A 31 -7.51 8.27 -6.49
CA SER A 31 -8.05 9.61 -6.69
C SER A 31 -9.58 9.61 -6.73
N GLY A 32 -10.17 10.66 -6.17
CA GLY A 32 -11.58 11.00 -6.35
C GLY A 32 -11.84 11.56 -7.75
N ASN A 33 -13.07 11.39 -8.24
CA ASN A 33 -13.50 11.89 -9.54
C ASN A 33 -13.67 13.43 -9.60
N ASP A 34 -13.50 14.11 -8.46
CA ASP A 34 -13.54 15.56 -8.30
C ASP A 34 -12.17 16.24 -8.59
N GLY A 35 -11.10 15.44 -8.76
CA GLY A 35 -9.73 15.91 -8.91
C GLY A 35 -9.17 16.60 -7.67
N ARG A 36 -9.80 16.44 -6.51
CA ARG A 36 -9.51 17.14 -5.24
C ARG A 36 -9.62 16.24 -4.01
N SER A 37 -9.79 14.95 -4.21
CA SER A 37 -9.84 13.98 -3.14
C SER A 37 -8.87 12.84 -3.41
N ILE A 38 -8.24 12.34 -2.35
CA ILE A 38 -7.39 11.15 -2.34
C ILE A 38 -7.88 10.26 -1.21
N THR A 39 -7.85 8.94 -1.41
CA THR A 39 -8.09 7.97 -0.35
C THR A 39 -6.91 7.02 -0.29
N ALA A 40 -6.33 6.86 0.90
CA ALA A 40 -5.40 5.78 1.23
C ALA A 40 -6.16 4.75 2.07
N GLU A 41 -6.33 3.53 1.57
CA GLU A 41 -7.15 2.50 2.22
C GLU A 41 -6.50 1.13 2.14
N GLY A 42 -6.56 0.35 3.22
CA GLY A 42 -5.87 -0.93 3.28
C GLY A 42 -6.04 -1.70 4.58
N VAL A 43 -5.13 -2.64 4.78
CA VAL A 43 -5.05 -3.50 5.94
C VAL A 43 -3.61 -3.61 6.44
N PHE A 44 -3.44 -3.56 7.76
CA PHE A 44 -2.21 -3.97 8.45
C PHE A 44 -2.31 -5.44 8.85
N ARG A 45 -1.25 -6.21 8.60
CA ARG A 45 -1.10 -7.63 8.87
C ARG A 45 0.04 -7.96 9.84
N SER A 46 0.95 -7.01 10.09
CA SER A 46 2.01 -7.14 11.08
C SER A 46 2.17 -5.88 11.93
N LYS A 47 2.83 -6.00 13.08
CA LYS A 47 3.17 -4.84 13.95
C LYS A 47 4.28 -3.96 13.37
N GLY A 48 5.03 -4.48 12.40
CA GLY A 48 6.09 -3.75 11.69
C GLY A 48 5.61 -3.14 10.37
N ASP A 49 4.31 -3.21 10.06
CA ASP A 49 3.81 -2.70 8.79
C ASP A 49 3.92 -1.19 8.70
N TYR A 50 4.43 -0.76 7.55
CA TYR A 50 4.66 0.64 7.22
C TYR A 50 4.42 0.85 5.73
N GLY A 51 3.60 1.85 5.44
CA GLY A 51 3.26 2.26 4.09
C GLY A 51 3.41 3.76 3.92
N GLY A 52 3.54 4.21 2.68
CA GLY A 52 3.60 5.63 2.36
C GLY A 52 2.77 5.99 1.14
N MET A 53 2.01 7.08 1.21
CA MET A 53 1.59 7.79 -0.01
C MET A 53 2.71 8.76 -0.38
N TYR A 54 3.07 8.83 -1.65
CA TYR A 54 4.23 9.57 -2.11
C TYR A 54 3.89 10.67 -3.13
N TRP A 55 4.67 11.75 -3.03
CA TRP A 55 4.93 12.65 -4.14
C TRP A 55 6.42 12.65 -4.45
N GLU A 56 6.77 12.28 -5.68
CA GLU A 56 8.14 12.32 -6.19
C GLU A 56 8.24 13.36 -7.32
N PRO A 57 9.15 14.35 -7.28
CA PRO A 57 9.37 15.24 -8.42
C PRO A 57 9.75 14.52 -9.71
N GLU A 58 10.49 13.42 -9.63
CA GLU A 58 10.77 12.56 -10.78
C GLU A 58 9.64 11.54 -10.98
N ASP A 59 9.06 11.54 -12.19
CA ASP A 59 8.13 10.50 -12.60
C ASP A 59 8.88 9.31 -13.20
N ARG A 60 8.94 8.22 -12.44
CA ARG A 60 9.65 6.98 -12.83
C ARG A 60 8.72 5.92 -13.41
N LYS A 61 7.41 6.12 -13.30
CA LYS A 61 6.37 5.15 -13.69
C LYS A 61 5.69 5.53 -14.99
N ALA A 62 5.70 6.79 -15.39
CA ALA A 62 5.08 7.21 -16.63
C ALA A 62 5.85 6.78 -17.88
N HIS A 63 5.10 6.48 -18.94
CA HIS A 63 5.65 6.27 -20.27
C HIS A 63 6.47 7.52 -20.70
N PRO A 64 7.65 7.37 -21.35
CA PRO A 64 8.55 8.49 -21.65
C PRO A 64 7.92 9.68 -22.38
N VAL A 65 6.89 9.43 -23.19
CA VAL A 65 6.15 10.47 -23.94
C VAL A 65 5.22 11.31 -23.05
N LEU A 66 4.73 10.74 -21.95
CA LEU A 66 3.81 11.39 -21.01
C LEU A 66 4.52 11.79 -19.70
N LYS A 67 5.83 11.48 -19.59
CA LYS A 67 6.66 11.79 -18.44
C LYS A 67 6.71 13.30 -18.21
N ARG A 68 6.27 13.72 -17.03
CA ARG A 68 6.33 15.12 -16.59
C ARG A 68 7.78 15.59 -16.33
N PRO A 69 8.07 16.89 -16.48
CA PRO A 69 9.36 17.42 -16.11
C PRO A 69 9.58 17.33 -14.61
N VAL A 70 10.84 17.15 -14.22
CA VAL A 70 11.25 17.14 -12.81
C VAL A 70 11.18 18.56 -12.25
N LYS A 71 10.54 18.71 -11.09
CA LYS A 71 10.43 19.99 -10.38
C LYS A 71 10.65 19.78 -8.88
N ASN A 72 11.93 19.85 -8.48
CA ASN A 72 12.36 19.66 -7.09
C ASN A 72 12.09 20.88 -6.21
N ASP A 73 12.07 22.08 -6.81
CA ASP A 73 11.85 23.33 -6.10
C ASP A 73 10.35 23.55 -5.85
N LEU A 74 9.99 23.50 -4.57
CA LEU A 74 8.64 23.73 -4.06
C LEU A 74 8.51 25.10 -3.36
N SER A 75 9.48 26.01 -3.51
CA SER A 75 9.38 27.36 -2.96
C SER A 75 8.13 28.11 -3.46
N GLY A 76 7.50 28.86 -2.55
CA GLY A 76 6.23 29.56 -2.77
C GLY A 76 5.00 28.66 -2.93
N ILE A 77 5.15 27.33 -2.94
CA ILE A 77 4.03 26.39 -3.03
C ILE A 77 3.35 26.27 -1.66
N THR A 78 2.02 26.24 -1.67
CA THR A 78 1.23 25.88 -0.50
C THR A 78 0.23 24.78 -0.87
N LEU A 79 0.29 23.65 -0.17
CA LEU A 79 -0.64 22.53 -0.30
C LEU A 79 -1.61 22.52 0.89
N GLU A 80 -2.90 22.48 0.63
CA GLU A 80 -3.96 22.44 1.64
C GLU A 80 -4.91 21.27 1.40
N TYR A 81 -5.35 20.63 2.48
CA TYR A 81 -6.33 19.54 2.46
C TYR A 81 -6.96 19.34 3.84
N ASP A 82 -8.18 18.83 3.85
CA ASP A 82 -8.79 18.25 5.04
C ASP A 82 -8.43 16.77 5.12
N TYR A 83 -8.26 16.25 6.33
CA TYR A 83 -8.06 14.82 6.55
C TYR A 83 -9.16 14.21 7.41
N LEU A 84 -9.44 12.93 7.19
CA LEU A 84 -10.26 12.09 8.06
C LEU A 84 -9.59 10.72 8.20
N ILE A 85 -9.29 10.32 9.44
CA ILE A 85 -8.67 9.05 9.79
C ILE A 85 -9.73 8.10 10.33
N GLN A 86 -9.70 6.85 9.86
CA GLN A 86 -10.58 5.77 10.28
C GLN A 86 -9.81 4.45 10.43
N GLY A 87 -10.33 3.56 11.28
CA GLY A 87 -9.76 2.23 11.49
C GLY A 87 -8.47 2.27 12.32
N ASP A 88 -7.55 1.35 12.05
CA ASP A 88 -6.33 1.13 12.82
C ASP A 88 -5.19 2.08 12.42
N LEU A 89 -5.48 3.38 12.38
CA LEU A 89 -4.49 4.43 12.20
C LEU A 89 -4.41 5.27 13.49
N PRO A 90 -3.19 5.58 13.99
CA PRO A 90 -3.02 6.52 15.08
C PRO A 90 -3.58 7.90 14.75
N ALA A 91 -4.06 8.59 15.79
CA ALA A 91 -4.42 10.00 15.69
C ALA A 91 -3.16 10.83 15.34
N LEU A 92 -3.29 11.89 14.53
CA LEU A 92 -2.14 12.73 14.15
C LEU A 92 -1.42 13.36 15.35
N ASN A 93 -2.13 13.62 16.44
CA ASN A 93 -1.55 14.20 17.65
C ASN A 93 -0.95 13.15 18.62
N ASP A 94 -0.91 11.88 18.21
CA ASP A 94 -0.22 10.81 18.92
C ASP A 94 1.29 10.85 18.59
N ILE A 95 2.11 10.26 19.46
CA ILE A 95 3.57 10.15 19.28
C ILE A 95 3.95 9.25 18.11
N ILE A 96 3.10 8.27 17.78
CA ILE A 96 3.22 7.45 16.57
C ILE A 96 2.26 7.93 15.47
N GLY A 97 1.71 9.13 15.62
CA GLY A 97 0.90 9.81 14.62
C GLY A 97 1.66 9.96 13.30
N GLN A 98 0.91 10.11 12.22
CA GLN A 98 1.49 10.19 10.88
C GLN A 98 2.44 11.38 10.75
N VAL A 99 3.60 11.12 10.17
CA VAL A 99 4.59 12.13 9.81
C VAL A 99 4.64 12.31 8.30
N ILE A 100 5.06 13.50 7.88
CA ILE A 100 5.46 13.74 6.50
C ILE A 100 6.98 13.58 6.43
N THR A 101 7.45 12.53 5.77
CA THR A 101 8.87 12.31 5.54
C THR A 101 9.29 13.03 4.28
N VAL A 102 10.35 13.84 4.38
CA VAL A 102 10.94 14.58 3.26
C VAL A 102 12.34 14.08 3.02
N GLU A 103 12.61 13.62 1.80
CA GLU A 103 13.96 13.28 1.35
C GLU A 103 14.45 14.41 0.42
N LEU A 104 15.65 14.90 0.65
CA LEU A 104 16.32 15.87 -0.20
C LEU A 104 17.22 15.19 -1.24
N LEU A 105 17.66 15.93 -2.26
CA LEU A 105 18.50 15.42 -3.34
C LEU A 105 19.87 14.90 -2.86
N ASP A 106 20.39 15.42 -1.76
CA ASP A 106 21.65 14.97 -1.14
C ASP A 106 21.48 13.70 -0.28
N GLY A 107 20.24 13.21 -0.12
CA GLY A 107 19.90 12.06 0.70
C GLY A 107 19.55 12.38 2.15
N THR A 108 19.56 13.65 2.55
CA THR A 108 19.10 14.08 3.87
C THR A 108 17.60 13.77 4.03
N ILE A 109 17.22 13.22 5.18
CA ILE A 109 15.84 12.88 5.52
C ILE A 109 15.37 13.75 6.69
N HIS A 110 14.17 14.31 6.53
CA HIS A 110 13.48 15.09 7.55
C HIS A 110 12.13 14.48 7.88
N TYR A 111 11.74 14.52 9.16
CA TYR A 111 10.43 14.09 9.63
C TYR A 111 9.64 15.30 10.12
N ILE A 112 8.48 15.53 9.51
CA ILE A 112 7.62 16.66 9.79
C ILE A 112 6.39 16.16 10.53
N GLN A 113 6.16 16.67 11.74
CA GLN A 113 4.98 16.30 12.49
C GLN A 113 3.71 16.94 11.88
N ALA A 114 2.89 16.13 11.21
CA ALA A 114 1.72 16.63 10.47
C ALA A 114 0.74 17.41 11.37
N TRP A 115 0.61 17.01 12.64
CA TRP A 115 -0.22 17.72 13.63
C TRP A 115 0.17 19.20 13.80
N ASN A 116 1.45 19.55 13.65
CA ASN A 116 1.88 20.94 13.76
C ASN A 116 1.38 21.81 12.61
N TYR A 117 0.89 21.21 11.52
CA TYR A 117 0.37 21.92 10.35
C TYR A 117 -1.16 21.93 10.28
N VAL A 118 -1.84 21.37 11.29
CA VAL A 118 -3.30 21.47 11.43
C VAL A 118 -3.66 22.86 11.92
N VAL A 119 -4.20 23.70 11.04
CA VAL A 119 -4.38 25.14 11.33
C VAL A 119 -5.51 25.39 12.33
N ASP A 120 -6.49 24.50 12.41
CA ASP A 120 -7.67 24.57 13.26
C ASP A 120 -7.60 23.64 14.49
N ARG A 121 -6.38 23.22 14.88
CA ARG A 121 -6.15 22.45 16.12
C ARG A 121 -6.34 23.30 17.40
N PRO A 122 -6.63 22.69 18.56
CA PRO A 122 -6.62 23.38 19.85
C PRO A 122 -5.29 24.05 20.15
N LEU A 123 -5.30 25.06 21.03
CA LEU A 123 -4.07 25.69 21.53
C LEU A 123 -3.20 24.64 22.23
N GLN A 124 -1.92 24.57 21.87
CA GLN A 124 -0.96 23.67 22.54
C GLN A 124 -0.24 24.40 23.68
N ASP A 125 0.26 23.63 24.65
CA ASP A 125 0.98 24.19 25.82
C ASP A 125 2.21 25.01 25.41
N TRP A 126 2.97 24.55 24.41
CA TRP A 126 4.14 25.26 23.90
C TRP A 126 3.79 26.56 23.15
N GLU A 127 2.64 26.61 22.47
CA GLU A 127 2.15 27.83 21.82
C GLU A 127 1.65 28.85 22.86
N SER A 128 1.00 28.36 23.93
CA SER A 128 0.61 29.21 25.06
C SER A 128 1.84 29.77 25.79
N GLY A 129 2.90 28.98 25.89
CA GLY A 129 4.16 29.38 26.53
C GLY A 129 4.95 30.41 25.73
N SER A 130 5.07 30.22 24.41
CA SER A 130 5.81 31.13 23.53
C SER A 130 5.01 32.38 23.13
N GLY A 131 3.67 32.32 23.19
CA GLY A 131 2.78 33.35 22.67
C GLY A 131 2.70 33.38 21.14
N ILE A 132 3.26 32.38 20.46
CA ILE A 132 3.29 32.26 19.00
C ILE A 132 2.48 31.04 18.58
N LEU A 133 1.55 31.25 17.64
CA LEU A 133 0.75 30.20 17.03
C LEU A 133 1.42 29.71 15.76
N PHE A 134 1.59 28.40 15.63
CA PHE A 134 2.14 27.75 14.44
C PHE A 134 1.16 26.73 13.84
N PRO A 135 0.90 26.74 12.52
CA PRO A 135 1.52 27.61 11.51
C PRO A 135 1.15 29.09 11.70
N ARG A 136 2.04 30.00 11.32
CA ARG A 136 1.86 31.44 11.58
C ARG A 136 0.53 31.94 11.00
N GLY A 137 -0.23 32.66 11.83
CA GLY A 137 -1.54 33.21 11.45
C GLY A 137 -2.71 32.23 11.56
N ARG A 138 -2.49 31.01 12.08
CA ARG A 138 -3.58 30.09 12.40
C ARG A 138 -4.44 30.63 13.56
N THR A 139 -5.65 30.09 13.71
CA THR A 139 -6.54 30.37 14.85
C THR A 139 -6.86 29.06 15.56
N PRO A 140 -6.79 28.99 16.90
CA PRO A 140 -7.17 27.78 17.63
C PRO A 140 -8.60 27.36 17.29
N GLY A 141 -8.79 26.07 16.99
CA GLY A 141 -10.09 25.51 16.60
C GLY A 141 -10.39 24.21 17.34
N SER A 142 -11.25 23.38 16.72
CA SER A 142 -11.77 22.15 17.29
C SER A 142 -11.31 20.89 16.55
N ALA A 143 -10.27 20.96 15.72
CA ALA A 143 -9.74 19.77 15.07
C ALA A 143 -9.31 18.73 16.10
N THR A 144 -9.40 17.47 15.70
CA THR A 144 -8.98 16.32 16.50
C THR A 144 -7.80 15.66 15.80
N GLY A 145 -7.08 14.78 16.49
CA GLY A 145 -6.08 13.97 15.81
C GLY A 145 -6.64 13.09 14.69
N TYR A 146 -7.97 12.89 14.61
CA TYR A 146 -8.61 12.10 13.55
C TYR A 146 -9.18 12.94 12.40
N SER A 147 -9.36 14.26 12.58
CA SER A 147 -9.91 15.12 11.54
C SER A 147 -9.53 16.59 11.73
N GLY A 148 -9.20 17.28 10.65
CA GLY A 148 -8.87 18.70 10.67
C GLY A 148 -8.40 19.20 9.31
N HIS A 149 -7.93 20.45 9.28
CA HIS A 149 -7.43 21.10 8.07
C HIS A 149 -5.91 21.30 8.13
N ILE A 150 -5.16 20.69 7.21
CA ILE A 150 -3.71 20.85 7.09
C ILE A 150 -3.37 21.89 6.04
N LYS A 151 -2.41 22.76 6.38
CA LYS A 151 -1.76 23.68 5.45
C LYS A 151 -0.24 23.51 5.47
N LEU A 152 0.31 23.01 4.38
CA LEU A 152 1.75 22.87 4.15
C LEU A 152 2.25 24.03 3.29
N ASP A 153 2.81 25.05 3.93
CA ASP A 153 3.53 26.13 3.27
C ASP A 153 5.01 25.76 3.14
N PHE A 154 5.45 25.50 1.91
CA PHE A 154 6.82 25.04 1.65
C PHE A 154 7.89 26.13 1.89
N ASP A 155 7.52 27.41 2.02
CA ASP A 155 8.46 28.45 2.47
C ASP A 155 8.68 28.42 3.99
N ASN A 156 7.77 27.78 4.72
CA ASN A 156 7.73 27.68 6.19
C ASN A 156 7.55 26.22 6.63
N LEU A 157 8.26 25.31 5.96
CA LEU A 157 8.27 23.89 6.27
C LEU A 157 9.43 23.55 7.20
N TYR A 158 9.10 22.92 8.30
CA TYR A 158 10.02 22.59 9.38
C TYR A 158 9.82 21.15 9.85
N ALA A 159 10.93 20.43 9.96
CA ALA A 159 11.01 19.12 10.60
C ALA A 159 10.98 19.27 12.14
N GLY A 160 10.59 18.22 12.86
CA GLY A 160 10.61 18.20 14.32
C GLY A 160 9.23 18.26 15.00
N TRP A 161 9.24 18.15 16.33
CA TRP A 161 8.03 18.00 17.16
C TRP A 161 7.54 19.29 17.81
N ALA A 162 8.43 20.23 18.17
CA ALA A 162 8.07 21.51 18.79
C ALA A 162 8.99 22.64 18.30
N GLU A 163 8.45 23.85 18.06
CA GLU A 163 9.24 25.01 17.62
C GLU A 163 10.06 25.62 18.77
N TYR A 164 9.61 25.37 20.01
CA TYR A 164 10.18 25.87 21.24
C TYR A 164 10.42 24.71 22.20
N GLU A 165 11.53 24.80 22.94
CA GLU A 165 11.81 23.91 24.07
C GLU A 165 11.94 24.71 25.37
N MET A 166 11.55 24.10 26.49
CA MET A 166 11.85 24.64 27.82
C MET A 166 13.30 24.31 28.14
N VAL A 167 14.12 25.33 28.32
CA VAL A 167 15.51 25.18 28.71
C VAL A 167 15.74 25.85 30.05
N LYS A 168 16.54 25.20 30.89
CA LYS A 168 17.03 25.79 32.12
C LYS A 168 18.04 26.86 31.75
N VAL A 169 17.69 28.11 31.97
CA VAL A 169 18.52 29.28 31.63
C VAL A 169 19.33 29.78 32.81
N ASP A 170 18.90 29.48 34.04
CA ASP A 170 19.59 29.88 35.25
C ASP A 170 19.29 28.92 36.42
N GLU A 171 20.10 29.01 37.46
CA GLU A 171 19.86 28.38 38.77
C GLU A 171 20.16 29.42 39.85
N ILE A 172 19.13 29.90 40.53
CA ILE A 172 19.25 30.92 41.56
C ILE A 172 19.35 30.22 42.91
N GLU A 173 20.44 30.47 43.65
CA GLU A 173 20.58 30.00 45.02
C GLU A 173 19.93 31.01 45.98
N HIS A 174 18.96 30.53 46.74
CA HIS A 174 18.31 31.29 47.80
C HIS A 174 18.87 30.88 49.14
N THR A 175 18.99 31.83 50.06
CA THR A 175 19.29 31.57 51.48
C THR A 175 18.22 32.22 52.32
N ASP A 176 17.58 31.45 53.20
CA ASP A 176 16.67 31.99 54.20
C ASP A 176 17.48 32.87 55.18
N PRO A 177 17.20 34.18 55.27
CA PRO A 177 17.95 35.08 56.13
C PRO A 177 17.72 34.85 57.63
N GLU A 178 16.66 34.12 58.02
CA GLU A 178 16.34 33.82 59.42
C GLU A 178 16.85 32.44 59.87
N THR A 179 16.80 31.44 58.99
CA THR A 179 17.16 30.04 59.32
C THR A 179 18.53 29.61 58.77
N GLY A 180 19.04 30.31 57.73
CA GLY A 180 20.29 29.99 57.06
C GLY A 180 20.22 28.79 56.09
N GLU A 181 19.04 28.21 55.89
CA GLU A 181 18.85 27.13 54.91
C GLU A 181 18.96 27.66 53.48
N THR A 182 19.64 26.89 52.62
CA THR A 182 19.74 27.20 51.19
C THR A 182 18.91 26.23 50.35
N TRP A 183 18.29 26.77 49.30
CA TRP A 183 17.65 25.98 48.26
C TRP A 183 17.93 26.63 46.90
N THR A 184 17.88 25.82 45.85
CA THR A 184 18.04 26.28 44.48
C THR A 184 16.67 26.36 43.80
N GLU A 185 16.43 27.48 43.12
CA GLU A 185 15.31 27.64 42.20
C GLU A 185 15.85 27.54 40.77
N GLU A 186 15.32 26.57 40.01
CA GLU A 186 15.67 26.46 38.59
C GLU A 186 14.81 27.44 37.78
N VAL A 187 15.45 28.29 36.98
CA VAL A 187 14.77 29.21 36.07
C VAL A 187 14.70 28.57 34.70
N TRP A 188 13.49 28.43 34.19
CA TRP A 188 13.21 27.82 32.90
C TRP A 188 12.56 28.83 31.97
N GLU A 189 13.06 28.93 30.73
CA GLU A 189 12.49 29.79 29.68
C GLU A 189 12.19 28.99 28.41
N TRP A 190 11.17 29.43 27.67
CA TRP A 190 10.91 28.94 26.31
C TRP A 190 11.87 29.61 25.36
N VAL A 191 12.70 28.82 24.68
CA VAL A 191 13.64 29.32 23.67
C VAL A 191 13.26 28.75 22.31
N ALA A 192 13.26 29.60 21.29
CA ALA A 192 13.07 29.17 19.92
C ALA A 192 14.24 28.28 19.51
N ILE A 193 13.95 27.06 19.05
CA ILE A 193 14.99 26.10 18.66
C ILE A 193 15.84 26.66 17.50
N SER A 194 15.27 27.52 16.66
CA SER A 194 15.95 28.13 15.51
C SER A 194 17.03 29.17 15.85
N ASP A 195 17.11 29.69 17.08
CA ASP A 195 17.79 30.98 17.36
C ASP A 195 19.06 30.89 18.24
N THR A 196 19.61 29.70 18.51
CA THR A 196 20.79 29.61 19.41
C THR A 196 22.04 29.05 18.73
N ALA A 197 23.20 29.65 19.01
CA ALA A 197 24.55 29.15 18.67
C ALA A 197 24.88 27.75 19.27
N ARG A 198 23.89 27.08 19.85
CA ARG A 198 23.89 25.72 20.39
C ARG A 198 23.87 24.65 19.28
N TRP A 199 23.60 25.06 18.04
CA TRP A 199 23.59 24.23 16.83
C TRP A 199 24.91 23.48 16.59
N ASP A 200 26.07 24.14 16.71
CA ASP A 200 27.37 23.50 16.48
C ASP A 200 27.72 22.48 17.58
N GLU A 201 27.21 22.70 18.80
CA GLU A 201 27.49 21.88 19.98
C GLU A 201 26.67 20.58 19.99
N LEU A 202 25.39 20.64 19.60
CA LEU A 202 24.50 19.48 19.50
C LEU A 202 24.89 18.56 18.32
N HIS A 203 25.33 19.12 17.19
CA HIS A 203 25.85 18.33 16.05
C HIS A 203 27.08 17.51 16.41
N SER A 204 27.94 17.99 17.32
CA SER A 204 29.14 17.29 17.75
C SER A 204 28.87 16.03 18.58
N GLN A 205 27.65 15.88 19.10
CA GLN A 205 27.22 14.76 19.95
C GLN A 205 26.50 13.64 19.19
N GLY A 206 26.25 13.81 17.87
CA GLY A 206 25.78 12.74 16.99
C GLY A 206 24.29 12.37 17.10
N TRP A 207 23.46 13.22 17.71
CA TRP A 207 22.07 12.87 18.07
C TRP A 207 20.99 13.26 17.02
N ALA A 208 21.32 13.95 15.94
CA ALA A 208 20.33 14.79 15.25
C ALA A 208 20.04 14.51 13.75
N LEU A 209 20.40 13.36 13.18
CA LEU A 209 20.18 13.15 11.73
C LEU A 209 19.27 11.99 11.33
N ASN A 210 18.96 11.05 12.22
CA ASN A 210 18.23 9.82 11.86
C ASN A 210 17.13 9.40 12.84
N SER A 211 16.75 10.27 13.78
CA SER A 211 15.68 10.03 14.77
C SER A 211 14.56 11.06 14.61
N PRO A 212 13.33 10.78 15.10
CA PRO A 212 12.36 11.82 15.39
C PRO A 212 12.94 12.76 16.46
N SER A 213 13.80 13.70 16.06
CA SER A 213 14.44 14.64 16.96
C SER A 213 13.43 15.68 17.41
N TRP A 214 13.55 16.13 18.66
CA TRP A 214 12.73 17.20 19.23
C TRP A 214 13.04 18.59 18.62
N GLU A 215 13.97 18.65 17.65
CA GLU A 215 14.54 19.87 17.10
C GLU A 215 13.78 20.37 15.87
N TRP A 216 13.52 21.67 15.81
CA TRP A 216 12.81 22.31 14.71
C TRP A 216 13.78 22.77 13.61
N TYR A 217 13.80 22.07 12.47
CA TYR A 217 14.73 22.35 11.38
C TYR A 217 14.01 22.86 10.13
N LYS A 218 14.41 24.02 9.61
CA LYS A 218 13.83 24.54 8.36
C LYS A 218 14.30 23.71 7.17
N VAL A 219 13.37 23.02 6.52
CA VAL A 219 13.66 22.16 5.37
C VAL A 219 14.01 23.01 4.15
N ASP A 220 15.09 22.68 3.44
CA ASP A 220 15.41 23.28 2.14
C ASP A 220 14.47 22.71 1.07
N THR A 221 13.36 23.41 0.84
CA THR A 221 12.32 23.01 -0.11
C THR A 221 12.68 23.26 -1.57
N THR A 222 13.90 23.75 -1.86
CA THR A 222 14.40 23.89 -3.24
C THR A 222 14.97 22.58 -3.80
N GLN A 223 15.29 21.62 -2.92
CA GLN A 223 15.99 20.37 -3.25
C GLN A 223 15.16 19.12 -2.93
N ILE A 224 13.82 19.19 -2.97
CA ILE A 224 12.96 18.05 -2.63
C ILE A 224 13.19 16.91 -3.62
N LYS A 225 13.51 15.72 -3.11
CA LYS A 225 13.59 14.47 -3.88
C LYS A 225 12.32 13.63 -3.71
N LYS A 226 11.71 13.63 -2.52
CA LYS A 226 10.51 12.84 -2.23
C LYS A 226 9.77 13.41 -1.01
N LEU A 227 8.44 13.36 -1.05
CA LEU A 227 7.57 13.57 0.10
C LEU A 227 6.77 12.29 0.33
N GLN A 228 6.58 11.91 1.58
CA GLN A 228 5.83 10.73 1.97
C GLN A 228 4.89 11.03 3.14
N TRP A 229 3.62 10.70 3.00
CA TRP A 229 2.68 10.60 4.11
C TRP A 229 2.72 9.16 4.64
N GLY A 230 3.27 8.97 5.83
CA GLY A 230 3.48 7.64 6.42
C GLY A 230 2.22 7.08 7.10
N PHE A 231 2.00 5.78 6.95
CA PHE A 231 0.90 5.02 7.55
C PHE A 231 1.44 3.86 8.37
N THR A 232 1.01 3.80 9.63
CA THR A 232 1.41 2.79 10.62
C THR A 232 0.17 2.34 11.39
N SER A 233 0.19 1.11 11.92
CA SER A 233 -0.88 0.66 12.81
C SER A 233 -0.81 1.34 14.19
N THR A 234 -1.90 1.33 14.96
CA THR A 234 -1.88 1.80 16.37
C THR A 234 -0.98 0.96 17.28
N GLU A 235 -0.55 -0.21 16.82
CA GLU A 235 0.38 -1.10 17.53
C GLU A 235 1.83 -0.98 17.02
N TYR A 236 2.12 -0.06 16.09
CA TYR A 236 3.43 0.06 15.47
C TYR A 236 4.51 0.44 16.50
N ASN A 237 5.59 -0.34 16.51
CA ASN A 237 6.73 -0.09 17.37
C ASN A 237 7.91 0.48 16.56
N TRP A 238 8.07 1.80 16.58
CA TRP A 238 9.17 2.47 15.87
C TRP A 238 10.56 2.18 16.44
N THR A 239 10.67 1.73 17.70
CA THR A 239 11.97 1.40 18.32
C THR A 239 12.46 0.00 17.97
N ASN A 240 11.53 -0.90 17.65
CA ASN A 240 11.82 -2.27 17.23
C ASN A 240 10.68 -2.74 16.32
N PRO A 241 10.69 -2.36 15.03
CA PRO A 241 9.66 -2.73 14.08
C PRO A 241 9.86 -4.20 13.69
N GLU A 242 9.47 -5.11 14.59
CA GLU A 242 9.44 -6.53 14.26
C GLU A 242 8.20 -6.81 13.40
N TYR A 243 8.38 -7.55 12.32
CA TYR A 243 7.30 -8.06 11.46
C TYR A 243 6.51 -9.19 12.16
N ILE A 244 6.25 -9.05 13.46
CA ILE A 244 5.39 -9.98 14.21
C ILE A 244 4.02 -9.91 13.56
N PRO A 245 3.52 -11.01 12.99
CA PRO A 245 2.23 -11.01 12.34
C PRO A 245 1.13 -10.77 13.35
N LYS A 246 0.01 -10.23 12.89
CA LYS A 246 -1.23 -10.14 13.67
C LYS A 246 -2.06 -11.41 13.52
N SER A 247 -2.82 -11.75 14.56
CA SER A 247 -3.78 -12.87 14.53
C SER A 247 -4.95 -12.63 13.58
N ASP A 248 -5.23 -11.37 13.27
CA ASP A 248 -6.09 -10.96 12.16
C ASP A 248 -5.61 -9.63 11.58
N SER A 249 -5.91 -9.39 10.31
CA SER A 249 -5.64 -8.11 9.66
C SER A 249 -6.54 -7.01 10.25
N THR A 250 -6.05 -5.77 10.27
CA THR A 250 -6.82 -4.61 10.74
C THR A 250 -6.96 -3.58 9.63
N TRP A 251 -8.21 -3.21 9.34
CA TRP A 251 -8.53 -2.22 8.31
C TRP A 251 -8.18 -0.80 8.76
N PHE A 252 -7.74 0.00 7.80
CA PHE A 252 -7.62 1.45 7.97
C PHE A 252 -8.01 2.20 6.70
N LYS A 253 -8.36 3.47 6.90
CA LYS A 253 -8.60 4.41 5.81
C LYS A 253 -8.23 5.83 6.23
N MET A 254 -7.57 6.54 5.33
CA MET A 254 -7.39 7.98 5.43
C MET A 254 -7.93 8.66 4.18
N GLU A 255 -8.88 9.57 4.39
CA GLU A 255 -9.43 10.42 3.34
C GLU A 255 -8.77 11.78 3.39
N PHE A 256 -8.30 12.24 2.23
CA PHE A 256 -7.83 13.60 2.01
C PHE A 256 -8.85 14.27 1.10
N THR A 257 -9.49 15.33 1.58
CA THR A 257 -10.49 16.08 0.79
C THR A 257 -10.08 17.54 0.68
N ASN A 258 -10.72 18.27 -0.23
CA ASN A 258 -10.35 19.65 -0.55
C ASN A 258 -8.88 19.84 -0.97
N TRP A 259 -8.21 18.77 -1.38
CA TRP A 259 -6.80 18.72 -1.75
C TRP A 259 -6.48 19.66 -2.90
N GLN A 260 -5.63 20.64 -2.66
CA GLN A 260 -5.31 21.67 -3.64
C GLN A 260 -4.01 22.40 -3.35
N VAL A 261 -3.37 22.89 -4.41
CA VAL A 261 -2.33 23.92 -4.30
C VAL A 261 -2.98 25.30 -4.31
N THR A 262 -2.80 26.07 -3.24
CA THR A 262 -3.44 27.39 -3.06
C THR A 262 -2.54 28.56 -3.42
N SER A 263 -1.22 28.37 -3.43
CA SER A 263 -0.22 29.39 -3.75
C SER A 263 0.94 28.83 -4.57
N GLY A 264 1.65 29.72 -5.25
CA GLY A 264 2.85 29.43 -6.02
C GLY A 264 2.57 28.89 -7.43
N ASN A 265 3.63 28.76 -8.22
CA ASN A 265 3.53 28.23 -9.57
C ASN A 265 3.50 26.69 -9.51
N SER A 266 2.31 26.09 -9.57
CA SER A 266 2.17 24.62 -9.55
C SER A 266 2.28 23.94 -10.91
N PHE A 267 2.36 24.70 -12.01
CA PHE A 267 2.37 24.14 -13.37
C PHE A 267 3.60 23.25 -13.60
N LEU A 268 3.37 22.10 -14.24
CA LEU A 268 4.40 21.16 -14.68
C LEU A 268 4.52 21.14 -16.20
N MET A 269 3.43 20.84 -16.90
CA MET A 269 3.41 20.78 -18.35
C MET A 269 1.99 20.89 -18.90
N THR A 270 1.90 21.31 -20.17
CA THR A 270 0.70 21.13 -20.97
C THR A 270 0.70 19.72 -21.53
N ILE A 271 -0.40 19.01 -21.33
CA ILE A 271 -0.68 17.71 -21.95
C ILE A 271 -1.14 17.96 -23.40
N PRO A 272 -0.81 17.06 -24.36
CA PRO A 272 -1.41 17.11 -25.69
C PRO A 272 -2.93 17.26 -25.62
N THR A 273 -3.51 18.25 -26.30
CA THR A 273 -4.98 18.46 -26.29
C THR A 273 -5.77 17.31 -26.93
N SER A 274 -5.08 16.34 -27.53
CA SER A 274 -5.68 15.14 -28.09
C SER A 274 -4.76 13.94 -27.85
N PRO A 275 -5.33 12.76 -27.54
CA PRO A 275 -4.59 11.51 -27.51
C PRO A 275 -3.83 11.26 -28.80
N TYR A 276 -2.80 10.42 -28.72
CA TYR A 276 -2.21 9.79 -29.90
C TYR A 276 -3.29 9.02 -30.67
N LYS A 277 -3.06 8.86 -31.98
CA LYS A 277 -4.00 8.18 -32.87
C LYS A 277 -4.28 6.78 -32.33
N GLU A 278 -5.55 6.47 -32.17
CA GLU A 278 -6.02 5.11 -31.88
C GLU A 278 -5.38 4.10 -32.84
N HIS A 279 -4.93 2.98 -32.28
CA HIS A 279 -4.34 1.87 -33.01
C HIS A 279 -4.98 0.55 -32.61
N GLY A 280 -4.87 -0.47 -33.47
CA GLY A 280 -5.51 -1.78 -33.26
C GLY A 280 -4.86 -2.67 -32.18
N ILE A 281 -3.89 -2.16 -31.43
CA ILE A 281 -3.25 -2.89 -30.32
C ILE A 281 -4.03 -2.60 -29.03
N CYS A 282 -4.44 -3.67 -28.34
CA CYS A 282 -5.07 -3.65 -27.02
C CYS A 282 -4.01 -3.77 -25.91
N PHE A 283 -4.42 -3.63 -24.65
CA PHE A 283 -3.48 -3.62 -23.53
C PHE A 283 -3.54 -4.91 -22.71
N ALA A 284 -2.40 -5.33 -22.17
CA ALA A 284 -2.31 -6.39 -21.15
C ALA A 284 -1.42 -5.87 -20.02
N ASP A 285 -1.87 -6.05 -18.78
CA ASP A 285 -1.24 -5.54 -17.57
C ASP A 285 -1.64 -6.39 -16.38
N ASP A 286 -1.13 -6.08 -15.19
CA ASP A 286 -1.50 -6.79 -13.97
C ASP A 286 -1.56 -5.91 -12.71
N TYR A 287 -2.21 -6.44 -11.67
CA TYR A 287 -2.33 -5.77 -10.37
C TYR A 287 -1.03 -5.80 -9.55
N ASP A 288 -0.32 -6.94 -9.55
CA ASP A 288 0.81 -7.18 -8.66
C ASP A 288 2.01 -6.25 -9.01
N ASP A 289 2.08 -5.73 -10.24
CA ASP A 289 3.10 -4.76 -10.71
C ASP A 289 2.62 -3.29 -10.71
N ASN A 290 1.33 -3.03 -10.46
CA ASN A 290 0.73 -1.68 -10.57
C ASN A 290 -0.03 -1.20 -9.34
N TYR A 291 -0.12 -1.99 -8.25
CA TYR A 291 -0.83 -1.62 -7.04
C TYR A 291 -0.32 -0.31 -6.41
N ASP A 292 0.89 0.12 -6.78
CA ASP A 292 1.58 1.30 -6.28
C ASP A 292 1.28 2.59 -7.08
N ILE A 293 0.54 2.49 -8.19
CA ILE A 293 0.16 3.60 -9.05
C ILE A 293 -1.34 3.91 -8.89
N THR A 294 -1.69 5.19 -8.76
CA THR A 294 -3.11 5.60 -8.77
C THR A 294 -3.78 5.17 -10.10
N PRO A 295 -4.92 4.44 -10.07
CA PRO A 295 -5.53 3.91 -11.30
C PRO A 295 -5.87 4.95 -12.37
N GLU A 296 -6.31 6.15 -11.96
CA GLU A 296 -6.60 7.24 -12.91
C GLU A 296 -5.41 7.52 -13.84
N TRP A 297 -4.19 7.56 -13.29
CA TRP A 297 -2.98 7.87 -14.06
C TRP A 297 -2.62 6.73 -15.01
N LEU A 298 -2.77 5.48 -14.57
CA LEU A 298 -2.54 4.32 -15.42
C LEU A 298 -3.47 4.31 -16.64
N LEU A 299 -4.79 4.42 -16.42
CA LEU A 299 -5.77 4.42 -17.52
C LEU A 299 -5.66 5.66 -18.40
N TYR A 300 -5.36 6.82 -17.81
CA TYR A 300 -5.08 8.04 -18.54
C TYR A 300 -3.92 7.82 -19.53
N GLN A 301 -2.81 7.21 -19.08
CA GLN A 301 -1.66 6.97 -19.94
C GLN A 301 -1.99 5.99 -21.08
N MET A 302 -2.67 4.88 -20.77
CA MET A 302 -3.13 3.92 -21.79
C MET A 302 -3.97 4.62 -22.87
N TYR A 303 -4.95 5.45 -22.45
CA TYR A 303 -5.82 6.16 -23.37
C TYR A 303 -5.06 7.18 -24.21
N TYR A 304 -4.18 7.96 -23.58
CA TYR A 304 -3.41 8.97 -24.28
C TYR A 304 -2.42 8.39 -25.29
N LEU A 305 -1.87 7.20 -25.04
CA LEU A 305 -0.97 6.51 -25.96
C LEU A 305 -1.68 5.88 -27.17
N GLY A 306 -3.02 5.80 -27.16
CA GLY A 306 -3.81 5.31 -28.29
C GLY A 306 -4.37 3.89 -28.13
N PHE A 307 -4.19 3.25 -26.96
CA PHE A 307 -4.80 1.95 -26.66
C PHE A 307 -6.32 2.07 -26.51
N ARG A 308 -7.10 1.17 -27.08
CA ARG A 308 -8.57 1.16 -27.05
C ARG A 308 -9.13 -0.25 -26.91
N ASP A 309 -10.44 -0.31 -26.71
CA ASP A 309 -11.26 -1.53 -26.66
C ASP A 309 -10.93 -2.41 -25.46
N TRP A 310 -9.95 -3.32 -25.55
CA TRP A 310 -9.73 -4.35 -24.53
C TRP A 310 -8.53 -4.07 -23.63
N ILE A 311 -8.72 -4.33 -22.34
CA ILE A 311 -7.65 -4.54 -21.37
C ILE A 311 -7.75 -5.96 -20.82
N ASN A 312 -6.68 -6.74 -20.97
CA ASN A 312 -6.51 -7.99 -20.26
C ASN A 312 -5.74 -7.73 -18.96
N PHE A 313 -6.43 -7.75 -17.83
CA PHE A 313 -5.86 -7.36 -16.54
C PHE A 313 -5.69 -8.58 -15.64
N TYR A 314 -4.45 -8.97 -15.40
CA TYR A 314 -4.10 -10.10 -14.54
C TYR A 314 -4.21 -9.71 -13.07
N ILE A 315 -4.87 -10.56 -12.29
CA ILE A 315 -4.99 -10.43 -10.84
C ILE A 315 -4.19 -11.58 -10.25
N GLY A 316 -3.02 -11.22 -9.72
CA GLY A 316 -1.93 -12.14 -9.45
C GLY A 316 -2.12 -13.02 -8.22
N ALA A 317 -1.03 -13.62 -7.78
CA ALA A 317 -1.02 -14.71 -6.82
C ALA A 317 -0.77 -14.26 -5.38
N SER A 318 -0.51 -12.96 -5.15
CA SER A 318 0.14 -12.51 -3.91
C SER A 318 -0.51 -11.31 -3.21
N HIS A 319 -1.15 -10.39 -3.93
CA HIS A 319 -1.56 -9.11 -3.32
C HIS A 319 -3.08 -8.90 -3.16
N PHE A 320 -3.95 -9.52 -3.97
CA PHE A 320 -5.38 -9.15 -4.01
C PHE A 320 -6.20 -9.59 -2.79
N TYR A 321 -5.78 -10.68 -2.14
CA TYR A 321 -6.50 -11.31 -1.04
C TYR A 321 -6.04 -10.81 0.31
N ASP A 322 -6.77 -11.19 1.36
CA ASP A 322 -6.38 -10.91 2.73
C ASP A 322 -5.77 -12.13 3.44
N LYS A 323 -4.89 -11.88 4.39
CA LYS A 323 -4.19 -12.94 5.13
C LYS A 323 -3.93 -12.52 6.57
N LYS A 324 -3.60 -13.49 7.41
CA LYS A 324 -3.32 -13.33 8.84
C LYS A 324 -2.15 -14.23 9.24
N GLY A 325 -1.49 -13.93 10.36
CA GLY A 325 -0.42 -14.77 10.87
C GLY A 325 -0.91 -16.15 11.27
N LYS A 326 -0.05 -17.16 11.07
CA LYS A 326 -0.22 -18.48 11.69
C LYS A 326 0.41 -18.48 13.07
N PHE A 327 -0.29 -19.07 14.04
CA PHE A 327 0.14 -19.16 15.43
C PHE A 327 0.11 -20.61 15.90
N ASP A 328 1.05 -20.97 16.76
CA ASP A 328 1.06 -22.27 17.44
C ASP A 328 -0.06 -22.38 18.49
N GLU A 329 -0.22 -23.56 19.10
CA GLU A 329 -1.22 -23.80 20.13
C GLU A 329 -1.09 -22.90 21.38
N ASN A 330 0.08 -22.27 21.57
CA ASN A 330 0.37 -21.36 22.68
C ASN A 330 0.19 -19.88 22.28
N GLY A 331 -0.18 -19.58 21.04
CA GLY A 331 -0.34 -18.23 20.54
C GLY A 331 0.96 -17.53 20.15
N ASN A 332 2.04 -18.28 19.89
CA ASN A 332 3.29 -17.71 19.34
C ASN A 332 3.24 -17.71 17.81
N PRO A 333 3.73 -16.66 17.13
CA PRO A 333 3.80 -16.64 15.67
C PRO A 333 4.74 -17.74 15.18
N ILE A 334 4.32 -18.49 14.17
CA ILE A 334 5.10 -19.62 13.63
C ILE A 334 6.20 -19.06 12.70
N PRO A 335 7.49 -19.30 13.00
CA PRO A 335 8.59 -18.86 12.12
C PRO A 335 8.53 -19.54 10.75
N ASP A 336 9.05 -18.87 9.72
CA ASP A 336 9.23 -19.43 8.37
C ASP A 336 10.71 -19.41 7.95
N PRO A 337 11.56 -20.32 8.46
CA PRO A 337 12.98 -20.32 8.14
C PRO A 337 13.24 -20.51 6.64
N GLY A 338 13.84 -19.52 5.99
CA GLY A 338 14.07 -19.52 4.55
C GLY A 338 12.86 -19.06 3.72
N GLY A 339 11.76 -18.70 4.39
CA GLY A 339 10.64 -17.99 3.79
C GLY A 339 11.00 -16.56 3.38
N TYR A 340 10.14 -15.97 2.55
CA TYR A 340 10.29 -14.58 2.13
C TYR A 340 10.10 -13.62 3.32
N MET A 341 9.19 -13.97 4.24
CA MET A 341 8.97 -13.29 5.50
C MET A 341 9.46 -14.15 6.68
N PRO A 342 9.78 -13.54 7.84
CA PRO A 342 10.26 -14.29 9.00
C PRO A 342 9.22 -15.20 9.66
N TYR A 343 7.93 -15.01 9.36
CA TYR A 343 6.82 -15.77 9.94
C TYR A 343 5.85 -16.23 8.86
N GLN A 344 5.13 -17.31 9.16
CA GLN A 344 4.12 -17.86 8.26
C GLN A 344 2.80 -17.08 8.33
N TYR A 345 2.17 -16.93 7.18
CA TYR A 345 0.82 -16.39 7.04
C TYR A 345 -0.12 -17.44 6.42
N GLU A 346 -1.42 -17.23 6.60
CA GLU A 346 -2.47 -17.98 5.93
C GLU A 346 -3.50 -17.04 5.32
N MET A 347 -3.91 -17.32 4.08
CA MET A 347 -4.98 -16.61 3.40
C MET A 347 -6.30 -16.77 4.16
N LYS A 348 -7.03 -15.66 4.30
CA LYS A 348 -8.41 -15.65 4.80
C LYS A 348 -9.32 -16.15 3.67
N THR A 349 -10.02 -17.25 3.89
CA THR A 349 -10.83 -17.92 2.86
C THR A 349 -12.31 -17.51 2.89
N ASP A 350 -12.74 -16.83 3.95
CA ASP A 350 -14.09 -16.29 4.14
C ASP A 350 -14.30 -14.94 3.42
N LYS A 351 -13.21 -14.21 3.17
CA LYS A 351 -13.20 -12.94 2.42
C LYS A 351 -12.16 -13.01 1.29
N VAL A 352 -12.58 -12.74 0.06
CA VAL A 352 -11.70 -12.85 -1.11
C VAL A 352 -10.75 -11.67 -1.23
N PHE A 353 -11.23 -10.44 -1.06
CA PHE A 353 -10.45 -9.22 -1.33
C PHE A 353 -10.00 -8.55 -0.05
N ASN A 354 -8.75 -8.11 0.02
CA ASN A 354 -8.39 -7.09 1.00
C ASN A 354 -8.91 -5.71 0.58
N GLU A 355 -8.94 -4.77 1.52
CA GLU A 355 -9.55 -3.46 1.30
C GLU A 355 -8.71 -2.55 0.39
N GLY A 356 -7.38 -2.72 0.38
CA GLY A 356 -6.49 -2.00 -0.53
C GLY A 356 -6.74 -2.38 -1.99
N PHE A 357 -6.81 -3.67 -2.29
CA PHE A 357 -7.19 -4.17 -3.62
C PHE A 357 -8.59 -3.71 -4.00
N LEU A 358 -9.56 -3.81 -3.09
CA LEU A 358 -10.95 -3.45 -3.40
C LEU A 358 -11.08 -1.97 -3.74
N ALA A 359 -10.44 -1.08 -2.96
CA ALA A 359 -10.40 0.36 -3.24
C ALA A 359 -9.74 0.65 -4.59
N TRP A 360 -8.55 0.09 -4.84
CA TRP A 360 -7.81 0.27 -6.09
C TRP A 360 -8.61 -0.22 -7.30
N TYR A 361 -9.13 -1.43 -7.24
CA TYR A 361 -9.75 -2.09 -8.38
C TYR A 361 -11.12 -1.49 -8.72
N LYS A 362 -11.89 -1.04 -7.73
CA LYS A 362 -13.10 -0.24 -7.99
C LYS A 362 -12.78 1.06 -8.71
N ASN A 363 -11.74 1.77 -8.27
CA ASN A 363 -11.30 3.00 -8.92
C ASN A 363 -10.77 2.74 -10.34
N TYR A 364 -10.01 1.66 -10.54
CA TYR A 364 -9.55 1.18 -11.84
C TYR A 364 -10.71 0.93 -12.81
N LEU A 365 -11.72 0.15 -12.40
CA LEU A 365 -12.88 -0.16 -13.25
C LEU A 365 -13.74 1.08 -13.54
N TYR A 366 -13.85 2.01 -12.58
CA TYR A 366 -14.49 3.30 -12.82
C TYR A 366 -13.78 4.07 -13.96
N TRP A 367 -12.46 4.20 -13.89
CA TRP A 367 -11.70 4.91 -14.93
C TRP A 367 -11.66 4.14 -16.26
N ALA A 368 -11.59 2.82 -16.22
CA ALA A 368 -11.67 1.99 -17.41
C ALA A 368 -12.99 2.21 -18.15
N ASN A 369 -14.11 2.24 -17.42
CA ASN A 369 -15.42 2.57 -17.98
C ASN A 369 -15.49 4.01 -18.50
N TYR A 370 -14.93 4.98 -17.76
CA TYR A 370 -14.85 6.39 -18.20
C TYR A 370 -14.16 6.55 -19.56
N TYR A 371 -13.08 5.81 -19.80
CA TYR A 371 -12.36 5.80 -21.08
C TYR A 371 -12.94 4.83 -22.12
N GLY A 372 -13.99 4.08 -21.78
CA GLY A 372 -14.70 3.18 -22.69
C GLY A 372 -14.02 1.82 -22.93
N TYR A 373 -13.21 1.35 -21.99
CA TYR A 373 -12.57 0.03 -22.07
C TYR A 373 -13.50 -1.10 -21.63
N LYS A 374 -13.27 -2.27 -22.23
CA LYS A 374 -13.71 -3.58 -21.73
C LYS A 374 -12.54 -4.19 -20.97
N VAL A 375 -12.84 -4.82 -19.84
CA VAL A 375 -11.82 -5.44 -18.98
C VAL A 375 -12.07 -6.93 -18.91
N VAL A 376 -11.02 -7.70 -19.17
CA VAL A 376 -10.95 -9.13 -18.86
C VAL A 376 -10.21 -9.25 -17.53
N HIS A 377 -10.86 -9.87 -16.54
CA HIS A 377 -10.21 -10.22 -15.28
C HIS A 377 -9.54 -11.57 -15.44
N SER A 378 -8.23 -11.56 -15.68
CA SER A 378 -7.44 -12.80 -15.78
C SER A 378 -7.00 -13.20 -14.38
N ILE A 379 -7.60 -14.25 -13.82
CA ILE A 379 -7.33 -14.67 -12.45
C ILE A 379 -6.24 -15.74 -12.38
N SER A 380 -5.32 -15.60 -11.43
CA SER A 380 -4.32 -16.61 -11.11
C SER A 380 -4.95 -17.93 -10.67
N MET A 381 -4.34 -19.06 -11.06
CA MET A 381 -4.64 -20.42 -10.55
C MET A 381 -3.62 -20.91 -9.51
N GLU A 382 -2.74 -20.00 -9.08
CA GLU A 382 -1.75 -20.19 -8.03
C GLU A 382 -1.89 -19.11 -6.96
N ASN A 383 -1.40 -19.40 -5.75
CA ASN A 383 -1.48 -18.45 -4.63
C ASN A 383 -0.35 -18.67 -3.62
N VAL A 384 0.20 -17.59 -3.06
CA VAL A 384 1.33 -17.65 -2.12
C VAL A 384 0.92 -18.21 -0.75
N ASP A 385 -0.24 -17.82 -0.23
CA ASP A 385 -0.64 -18.10 1.16
C ASP A 385 -1.86 -19.04 1.27
N ALA A 386 -2.21 -19.74 0.19
CA ALA A 386 -3.37 -20.64 0.17
C ALA A 386 -3.22 -21.80 1.18
N PRO A 387 -4.34 -22.32 1.73
CA PRO A 387 -4.32 -23.48 2.63
C PRO A 387 -3.57 -24.68 2.06
N GLU A 388 -2.81 -25.38 2.90
CA GLU A 388 -1.99 -26.53 2.50
C GLU A 388 -2.78 -27.69 1.86
N SER A 389 -4.06 -27.81 2.22
CA SER A 389 -4.99 -28.80 1.65
C SER A 389 -5.40 -28.49 0.21
N TRP A 390 -5.14 -27.27 -0.26
CA TRP A 390 -5.46 -26.84 -1.63
C TRP A 390 -4.30 -27.06 -2.58
N TRP A 391 -3.08 -27.34 -2.08
CA TRP A 391 -1.90 -27.40 -2.93
C TRP A 391 -1.91 -28.66 -3.80
N GLN A 392 -1.68 -28.46 -5.09
CA GLN A 392 -1.24 -29.51 -6.01
C GLN A 392 0.07 -30.14 -5.48
N ARG A 393 0.25 -31.45 -5.66
CA ARG A 393 1.41 -32.18 -5.14
C ARG A 393 1.92 -33.21 -6.13
N ALA A 394 3.22 -33.44 -6.15
CA ALA A 394 3.85 -34.57 -6.81
C ALA A 394 3.56 -35.88 -6.07
N TYR A 395 3.92 -37.01 -6.69
CA TYR A 395 3.61 -38.36 -6.18
C TYR A 395 4.19 -38.63 -4.77
N ASP A 396 5.29 -37.98 -4.43
CA ASP A 396 6.00 -38.07 -3.15
C ASP A 396 5.47 -37.09 -2.08
N GLY A 397 4.47 -36.28 -2.43
CA GLY A 397 3.86 -35.28 -1.56
C GLY A 397 4.52 -33.89 -1.65
N THR A 398 5.56 -33.73 -2.45
CA THR A 398 6.22 -32.43 -2.68
C THR A 398 5.21 -31.42 -3.26
N PRO A 399 5.05 -30.22 -2.66
CA PRO A 399 4.17 -29.19 -3.20
C PRO A 399 4.55 -28.76 -4.62
N GLY A 400 3.55 -28.62 -5.48
CA GLY A 400 3.72 -27.95 -6.77
C GLY A 400 3.89 -26.45 -6.58
N THR A 401 4.99 -25.90 -7.08
CA THR A 401 5.34 -24.49 -6.94
C THR A 401 5.86 -23.92 -8.25
N THR A 402 5.72 -22.61 -8.45
CA THR A 402 6.42 -21.88 -9.51
C THR A 402 7.74 -21.30 -9.01
N MET A 403 8.45 -20.54 -9.84
CA MET A 403 9.78 -19.97 -9.53
C MET A 403 9.73 -18.50 -9.09
N TRP A 404 8.54 -17.95 -8.85
CA TRP A 404 8.37 -16.57 -8.37
C TRP A 404 8.76 -16.43 -6.90
N VAL A 405 8.99 -15.19 -6.47
CA VAL A 405 9.32 -14.84 -5.09
C VAL A 405 8.39 -13.72 -4.60
N PRO A 406 7.63 -13.92 -3.51
CA PRO A 406 7.48 -15.19 -2.77
C PRO A 406 6.82 -16.28 -3.63
N THR A 407 7.14 -17.53 -3.31
CA THR A 407 6.84 -18.68 -4.17
C THR A 407 5.38 -19.15 -4.07
N PRO A 408 4.57 -18.95 -5.13
CA PRO A 408 3.19 -19.41 -5.18
C PRO A 408 3.08 -20.93 -5.17
N LYS A 409 1.96 -21.41 -4.64
CA LYS A 409 1.54 -22.81 -4.70
C LYS A 409 0.49 -22.97 -5.79
N LEU A 410 0.67 -24.01 -6.59
CA LEU A 410 -0.29 -24.43 -7.59
C LEU A 410 -1.50 -25.06 -6.88
N LEU A 411 -2.71 -24.79 -7.36
CA LEU A 411 -3.92 -25.12 -6.60
C LEU A 411 -4.75 -26.23 -7.23
N SER A 412 -5.33 -27.09 -6.39
CA SER A 412 -6.04 -28.31 -6.78
C SER A 412 -7.47 -28.02 -7.24
N PHE A 413 -7.74 -28.28 -8.52
CA PHE A 413 -9.06 -28.07 -9.11
C PHE A 413 -10.10 -29.13 -8.74
N THR A 414 -9.76 -30.10 -7.90
CA THR A 414 -10.70 -31.08 -7.36
C THR A 414 -11.08 -30.79 -5.90
N ASN A 415 -10.40 -29.86 -5.25
CA ASN A 415 -10.66 -29.50 -3.86
C ASN A 415 -11.98 -28.71 -3.73
N PRO A 416 -12.96 -29.20 -2.95
CA PRO A 416 -14.28 -28.56 -2.84
C PRO A 416 -14.25 -27.21 -2.11
N ASP A 417 -13.36 -27.01 -1.13
CA ASP A 417 -13.22 -25.74 -0.42
C ASP A 417 -12.63 -24.66 -1.34
N LEU A 418 -11.66 -25.06 -2.18
CA LEU A 418 -11.13 -24.20 -3.24
C LEU A 418 -12.23 -23.80 -4.22
N HIS A 419 -13.14 -24.71 -4.59
CA HIS A 419 -14.27 -24.36 -5.47
C HIS A 419 -15.15 -23.28 -4.86
N VAL A 420 -15.41 -23.35 -3.55
CA VAL A 420 -16.18 -22.32 -2.84
C VAL A 420 -15.46 -20.97 -2.89
N TYR A 421 -14.16 -20.95 -2.63
CA TYR A 421 -13.35 -19.74 -2.69
C TYR A 421 -13.35 -19.11 -4.10
N TYR A 422 -13.07 -19.89 -5.14
CA TYR A 422 -13.03 -19.37 -6.51
C TYR A 422 -14.40 -18.90 -7.01
N LYS A 423 -15.49 -19.54 -6.58
CA LYS A 423 -16.86 -19.04 -6.85
C LYS A 423 -17.07 -17.65 -6.27
N ASN A 424 -16.72 -17.45 -4.99
CA ASN A 424 -16.79 -16.15 -4.35
C ASN A 424 -15.87 -15.13 -5.04
N TYR A 425 -14.70 -15.58 -5.51
CA TYR A 425 -13.73 -14.73 -6.19
C TYR A 425 -14.26 -14.21 -7.53
N VAL A 426 -14.70 -15.10 -8.42
CA VAL A 426 -15.25 -14.68 -9.71
C VAL A 426 -16.53 -13.87 -9.54
N LYS A 427 -17.36 -14.21 -8.54
CA LYS A 427 -18.56 -13.44 -8.22
C LYS A 427 -18.21 -12.02 -7.77
N GLY A 428 -17.25 -11.88 -6.87
CA GLY A 428 -16.81 -10.58 -6.37
C GLY A 428 -16.31 -9.67 -7.49
N LEU A 429 -15.52 -10.21 -8.44
CA LEU A 429 -15.08 -9.48 -9.63
C LEU A 429 -16.25 -9.08 -10.56
N CYS A 430 -17.23 -9.96 -10.70
CA CYS A 430 -18.43 -9.64 -11.48
C CYS A 430 -19.26 -8.52 -10.82
N ASP A 431 -19.44 -8.57 -9.50
CA ASP A 431 -20.23 -7.58 -8.75
C ASP A 431 -19.62 -6.18 -8.89
N ILE A 432 -18.31 -6.02 -8.69
CA ILE A 432 -17.62 -4.73 -8.82
C ILE A 432 -17.57 -4.22 -10.27
N SER A 433 -17.56 -5.13 -11.26
CA SER A 433 -17.64 -4.76 -12.67
C SER A 433 -19.02 -4.22 -13.03
N VAL A 434 -20.08 -4.88 -12.58
CA VAL A 434 -21.45 -4.42 -12.76
C VAL A 434 -21.66 -3.07 -12.07
N GLU A 435 -21.13 -2.88 -10.84
CA GLU A 435 -21.15 -1.61 -10.12
C GLU A 435 -20.49 -0.47 -10.93
N ALA A 436 -19.37 -0.77 -11.60
CA ALA A 436 -18.66 0.18 -12.46
C ALA A 436 -19.29 0.37 -13.85
N GLY A 437 -20.31 -0.41 -14.22
CA GLY A 437 -20.92 -0.39 -15.55
C GLY A 437 -20.16 -1.17 -16.63
N ILE A 438 -19.23 -2.04 -16.23
CA ILE A 438 -18.46 -2.92 -17.12
C ILE A 438 -19.13 -4.29 -17.21
N HIS A 439 -19.20 -4.84 -18.42
CA HIS A 439 -19.65 -6.21 -18.61
C HIS A 439 -18.60 -7.19 -18.06
N PRO A 440 -18.93 -8.06 -17.08
CA PRO A 440 -17.96 -8.96 -16.48
C PRO A 440 -17.43 -10.00 -17.45
N ILE A 441 -16.09 -10.13 -17.54
CA ILE A 441 -15.43 -11.17 -18.33
C ILE A 441 -14.30 -11.77 -17.51
N ILE A 442 -14.42 -13.05 -17.17
CA ILE A 442 -13.40 -13.78 -16.42
C ILE A 442 -12.57 -14.64 -17.38
N GLN A 443 -11.26 -14.58 -17.23
CA GLN A 443 -10.31 -15.49 -17.85
C GLN A 443 -9.60 -16.28 -16.75
N LEU A 444 -9.48 -17.60 -16.93
CA LEU A 444 -8.69 -18.44 -16.04
C LEU A 444 -7.23 -18.48 -16.53
N GLY A 445 -6.28 -18.07 -15.70
CA GLY A 445 -4.86 -18.15 -16.02
C GLY A 445 -4.35 -19.59 -15.90
N GLU A 446 -3.98 -20.20 -17.02
CA GLU A 446 -3.29 -21.50 -17.04
C GLU A 446 -3.91 -22.61 -16.15
N PRO A 447 -5.22 -22.95 -16.33
CA PRO A 447 -5.90 -23.97 -15.53
C PRO A 447 -5.49 -25.39 -15.97
N TRP A 448 -4.25 -25.79 -15.67
CA TRP A 448 -3.72 -27.11 -15.98
C TRP A 448 -3.06 -27.79 -14.77
N TRP A 449 -2.84 -29.10 -14.90
CA TRP A 449 -2.03 -29.88 -13.96
C TRP A 449 -0.57 -29.69 -14.33
N TRP A 450 0.15 -28.94 -13.51
CA TRP A 450 1.57 -28.64 -13.74
C TRP A 450 2.46 -29.83 -13.41
N TRP A 451 3.75 -29.66 -13.67
CA TRP A 451 4.83 -30.46 -13.11
C TRP A 451 5.82 -29.55 -12.39
N ILE A 452 6.67 -30.13 -11.53
CA ILE A 452 7.74 -29.37 -10.87
C ILE A 452 8.85 -29.08 -11.90
N GLU A 453 8.89 -27.85 -12.43
CA GLU A 453 9.79 -27.49 -13.55
C GLU A 453 11.28 -27.64 -13.22
N ILE A 454 11.66 -27.40 -11.97
CA ILE A 454 13.06 -27.38 -11.52
C ILE A 454 13.63 -28.78 -11.24
N ASP A 455 12.78 -29.81 -11.18
CA ASP A 455 13.21 -31.19 -10.98
C ASP A 455 13.61 -31.81 -12.32
N GLU A 456 14.69 -32.60 -12.33
CA GLU A 456 15.19 -33.28 -13.55
C GLU A 456 14.12 -34.15 -14.22
N ASN A 457 13.29 -34.82 -13.43
CA ASN A 457 12.25 -35.70 -13.91
C ASN A 457 10.93 -34.98 -14.18
N GLN A 458 10.78 -33.73 -13.74
CA GLN A 458 9.57 -32.94 -13.88
C GLN A 458 8.31 -33.73 -13.46
N PRO A 459 8.22 -34.19 -12.20
CA PRO A 459 7.09 -34.99 -11.75
C PRO A 459 5.80 -34.16 -11.82
N PRO A 460 4.69 -34.74 -12.34
CA PRO A 460 3.43 -34.02 -12.43
C PRO A 460 2.77 -33.84 -11.05
N CYS A 461 2.03 -32.74 -10.88
CA CYS A 461 1.51 -32.25 -9.62
C CYS A 461 -0.01 -32.49 -9.42
N PHE A 462 -0.52 -33.68 -9.76
CA PHE A 462 -1.94 -34.00 -9.62
C PHE A 462 -2.24 -35.03 -8.49
N TYR A 463 -1.33 -35.17 -7.52
CA TYR A 463 -1.40 -36.18 -6.46
C TYR A 463 -1.78 -35.61 -5.08
N ASP A 464 -2.42 -34.44 -5.04
CA ASP A 464 -3.02 -33.93 -3.82
C ASP A 464 -4.15 -34.84 -3.33
N GLN A 465 -4.49 -34.74 -2.05
CA GLN A 465 -5.42 -35.67 -1.41
C GLN A 465 -6.83 -35.58 -2.02
N ALA A 466 -7.32 -34.37 -2.33
CA ALA A 466 -8.63 -34.19 -2.92
C ALA A 466 -8.71 -34.86 -4.31
N THR A 467 -7.65 -34.75 -5.11
CA THR A 467 -7.59 -35.40 -6.43
C THR A 467 -7.56 -36.91 -6.33
N LYS A 468 -6.75 -37.47 -5.40
CA LYS A 468 -6.69 -38.92 -5.15
C LYS A 468 -8.02 -39.49 -4.69
N ASP A 469 -8.66 -38.84 -3.72
CA ASP A 469 -9.94 -39.30 -3.16
C ASP A 469 -11.03 -39.27 -4.23
N LYS A 470 -11.09 -38.19 -5.02
CA LYS A 470 -12.08 -38.04 -6.08
C LYS A 470 -11.86 -39.03 -7.24
N HIS A 471 -10.60 -39.30 -7.60
CA HIS A 471 -10.27 -40.32 -8.60
C HIS A 471 -10.71 -41.71 -8.15
N LEU A 472 -10.39 -42.08 -6.90
CA LEU A 472 -10.79 -43.37 -6.34
C LEU A 472 -12.31 -43.51 -6.25
N GLU A 473 -13.02 -42.44 -5.88
CA GLU A 473 -14.47 -42.39 -5.83
C GLU A 473 -15.10 -42.61 -7.23
N GLU A 474 -14.61 -41.92 -8.25
CA GLU A 474 -15.24 -41.91 -9.58
C GLU A 474 -14.81 -43.07 -10.49
N LEU A 475 -13.56 -43.55 -10.37
CA LEU A 475 -13.01 -44.60 -11.23
C LEU A 475 -12.83 -45.94 -10.51
N GLY A 476 -12.84 -45.97 -9.19
CA GLY A 476 -12.83 -47.21 -8.40
C GLY A 476 -11.47 -47.90 -8.27
N TYR A 477 -10.37 -47.22 -8.60
CA TYR A 477 -9.00 -47.70 -8.40
C TYR A 477 -8.05 -46.58 -7.98
N GLU A 478 -6.90 -46.90 -7.40
CA GLU A 478 -5.90 -45.91 -7.00
C GLU A 478 -5.22 -45.27 -8.22
N MET A 479 -4.90 -43.97 -8.14
CA MET A 479 -4.21 -43.27 -9.22
C MET A 479 -2.87 -43.95 -9.60
N PRO A 480 -2.64 -44.25 -10.89
CA PRO A 480 -1.33 -44.63 -11.39
C PRO A 480 -0.27 -43.59 -11.03
N ILE A 481 0.91 -44.06 -10.63
CA ILE A 481 2.03 -43.20 -10.25
C ILE A 481 2.95 -42.98 -11.45
N PHE A 482 3.14 -41.71 -11.77
CA PHE A 482 4.12 -41.17 -12.70
C PHE A 482 5.14 -40.37 -11.88
N THR A 483 6.40 -40.80 -11.95
CA THR A 483 7.53 -40.09 -11.31
C THR A 483 8.19 -39.08 -12.23
N SER A 484 7.85 -39.10 -13.52
CA SER A 484 8.29 -38.13 -14.52
C SER A 484 7.17 -37.76 -15.50
N SER A 485 7.13 -36.50 -15.95
CA SER A 485 6.25 -36.05 -17.05
C SER A 485 6.60 -36.68 -18.41
N HIS A 486 7.74 -37.38 -18.51
CA HIS A 486 8.20 -38.05 -19.73
C HIS A 486 7.77 -39.53 -19.81
N GLU A 487 7.15 -40.06 -18.76
CA GLU A 487 6.66 -41.43 -18.75
C GLU A 487 5.50 -41.63 -19.74
N SER A 488 5.43 -42.84 -20.31
CA SER A 488 4.39 -43.16 -21.28
C SER A 488 3.03 -43.29 -20.59
N ILE A 489 2.03 -42.58 -21.11
CA ILE A 489 0.64 -42.68 -20.64
C ILE A 489 -0.06 -43.98 -21.08
N LYS A 490 0.60 -44.82 -21.88
CA LYS A 490 0.00 -46.02 -22.49
C LYS A 490 -0.47 -47.00 -21.41
N GLY A 491 -1.77 -47.29 -21.40
CA GLY A 491 -2.42 -48.15 -20.40
C GLY A 491 -3.02 -47.38 -19.21
N TYR A 492 -2.86 -46.06 -19.17
CA TYR A 492 -3.33 -45.16 -18.12
C TYR A 492 -4.18 -44.00 -18.68
N GLU A 493 -4.55 -44.04 -19.95
CA GLU A 493 -5.22 -42.95 -20.66
C GLU A 493 -6.52 -42.50 -19.97
N GLU A 494 -7.24 -43.42 -19.34
CA GLU A 494 -8.47 -43.11 -18.58
C GLU A 494 -8.21 -42.11 -17.46
N THR A 495 -7.13 -42.29 -16.67
CA THR A 495 -6.76 -41.35 -15.60
C THR A 495 -6.38 -39.99 -16.18
N LEU A 496 -5.64 -39.94 -17.29
CA LEU A 496 -5.21 -38.68 -17.91
C LEU A 496 -6.39 -37.93 -18.54
N TYR A 497 -7.35 -38.65 -19.15
CA TYR A 497 -8.57 -38.05 -19.68
C TYR A 497 -9.48 -37.56 -18.56
N TRP A 498 -9.58 -38.31 -17.46
CA TRP A 498 -10.30 -37.86 -16.27
C TRP A 498 -9.69 -36.57 -15.70
N LEU A 499 -8.37 -36.48 -15.56
CA LEU A 499 -7.66 -35.26 -15.12
C LEU A 499 -7.94 -34.07 -16.05
N ARG A 500 -7.89 -34.27 -17.37
CA ARG A 500 -8.27 -33.26 -18.37
C ARG A 500 -9.70 -32.78 -18.15
N ASP A 501 -10.62 -33.71 -17.94
CA ASP A 501 -12.04 -33.40 -17.78
C ASP A 501 -12.27 -32.61 -16.48
N LYS A 502 -11.52 -32.88 -15.40
CA LYS A 502 -11.57 -32.08 -14.16
C LYS A 502 -11.15 -30.62 -14.36
N ASN A 503 -10.21 -30.32 -15.23
CA ASN A 503 -9.89 -28.92 -15.59
C ASN A 503 -11.08 -28.23 -16.29
N GLY A 504 -11.74 -28.94 -17.19
CA GLY A 504 -12.93 -28.45 -17.89
C GLY A 504 -14.13 -28.26 -16.95
N GLU A 505 -14.35 -29.22 -16.04
CA GLU A 505 -15.39 -29.15 -15.02
C GLU A 505 -15.19 -27.94 -14.10
N PHE A 506 -13.95 -27.67 -13.66
CA PHE A 506 -13.66 -26.49 -12.85
C PHE A 506 -14.04 -25.19 -13.56
N ALA A 507 -13.67 -25.05 -14.83
CA ALA A 507 -14.07 -23.88 -15.64
C ALA A 507 -15.59 -23.77 -15.79
N HIS A 508 -16.30 -24.90 -15.96
CA HIS A 508 -17.77 -24.92 -16.02
C HIS A 508 -18.41 -24.55 -14.69
N ILE A 509 -17.87 -25.01 -13.56
CA ILE A 509 -18.33 -24.66 -12.22
C ILE A 509 -18.30 -23.14 -12.00
N LEU A 510 -17.22 -22.47 -12.40
CA LEU A 510 -17.10 -21.02 -12.25
C LEU A 510 -18.04 -20.27 -13.20
N ARG A 511 -18.10 -20.68 -14.47
CA ARG A 511 -19.00 -20.10 -15.48
C ARG A 511 -20.48 -20.21 -15.06
N ASP A 512 -20.88 -21.38 -14.57
CA ASP A 512 -22.29 -21.64 -14.23
C ASP A 512 -22.67 -21.01 -12.88
N HIS A 513 -21.70 -20.62 -12.05
CA HIS A 513 -21.96 -19.84 -10.84
C HIS A 513 -22.31 -18.37 -11.12
N ILE A 514 -21.79 -17.80 -12.21
CA ILE A 514 -21.98 -16.39 -12.59
C ILE A 514 -23.12 -16.16 -13.60
N ARG A 515 -23.65 -17.23 -14.20
CA ARG A 515 -24.80 -17.20 -15.13
C ARG A 515 -26.11 -17.27 -14.35
#